data_AF-A0A3G2IKI2-F1
#
_entry.id   AF-A0A3G2IKI2-F1
#
_cell.length_a   1.000
_cell.length_b   1.000
_cell.length_c   1.000
_cell.angle_alpha   90.00
_cell.angle_beta   90.00
_cell.angle_gamma   90.00
#
_symmetry.space_group_name_H-M   'P 1'
#
loop_
_entity.id
_entity.type
_entity.pdbx_description
1 polymer ?
#
loop_
_entity_poly.entity_id
_entity_poly.type
_entity_poly.pdbx_seq_one_letter_code
_entity_poly.pdbx_strand_id
1 'polypeptide(L)'
;MRYTPFIIVPLLSACSFSFMKFDNDPLVQATYATNATKSSVIAAGGKPDSEMNVPEINGTCINYTLKKDAETMPFYVAFDENGNRKHYGYISCQQARAKGVFSQ
;
A
#
# COMPACT_ATOMS: atom_id res chain seq x y z
N MET A 1 51.52 11.82 24.57
CA MET A 1 50.82 11.16 23.43
C MET A 1 49.70 10.31 24.00
N ARG A 2 48.43 10.67 23.77
CA ARG A 2 47.24 9.91 24.18
C ARG A 2 46.48 9.57 22.89
N TYR A 3 46.47 8.30 22.50
CA TYR A 3 45.72 7.81 21.35
C TYR A 3 44.34 7.33 21.83
N THR A 4 43.32 8.12 21.57
CA THR A 4 41.92 7.73 21.76
C THR A 4 41.50 6.92 20.53
N PRO A 5 41.08 5.65 20.65
CA PRO A 5 40.62 4.89 19.50
C PRO A 5 39.24 5.42 19.10
N PHE A 6 39.15 6.01 17.91
CA PHE A 6 37.88 6.31 17.25
C PHE A 6 37.22 4.98 16.87
N ILE A 7 36.30 4.49 17.71
CA ILE A 7 35.43 3.38 17.34
C ILE A 7 34.37 3.96 16.39
N ILE A 8 34.57 3.73 15.10
CA ILE A 8 33.56 4.00 14.07
C ILE A 8 32.57 2.85 14.14
N VAL A 9 31.46 3.04 14.85
CA VAL A 9 30.33 2.11 14.83
C VAL A 9 29.61 2.30 13.50
N PRO A 10 29.52 1.27 12.62
CA PRO A 10 28.71 1.39 11.42
C PRO A 10 27.25 1.40 11.88
N LEU A 11 26.58 2.53 11.72
CA LEU A 11 25.13 2.61 11.81
C LEU A 11 24.59 1.78 10.64
N LEU A 12 24.29 0.51 10.88
CA LEU A 12 23.50 -0.31 9.98
C LEU A 12 22.17 0.41 9.76
N SER A 13 22.03 1.06 8.61
CA SER A 13 20.80 1.68 8.14
C SER A 13 19.74 0.58 8.00
N ALA A 14 18.99 0.34 9.07
CA ALA A 14 17.83 -0.52 9.03
C ALA A 14 16.76 0.19 8.20
N CYS A 15 16.70 -0.12 6.91
CA CYS A 15 15.51 0.15 6.11
C CYS A 15 14.41 -0.74 6.69
N SER A 16 13.63 -0.21 7.64
CA SER A 16 12.45 -0.89 8.18
C SER A 16 11.42 -1.01 7.06
N PHE A 17 11.45 -2.10 6.29
CA PHE A 17 10.44 -2.44 5.30
C PHE A 17 9.17 -2.93 6.00
N SER A 18 8.49 -2.04 6.75
CA SER A 18 7.31 -2.37 7.56
C SER A 18 6.14 -2.95 6.76
N PHE A 19 6.13 -2.78 5.44
CA PHE A 19 5.07 -3.29 4.58
C PHE A 19 5.20 -4.79 4.23
N MET A 20 6.40 -5.37 4.23
CA MET A 20 6.60 -6.81 3.90
C MET A 20 5.86 -7.74 4.86
N LYS A 21 5.61 -7.26 6.09
CA LYS A 21 4.82 -7.97 7.10
C LYS A 21 3.40 -8.29 6.63
N PHE A 22 2.86 -7.51 5.70
CA PHE A 22 1.52 -7.68 5.16
C PHE A 22 1.49 -8.45 3.83
N ASP A 23 2.63 -8.90 3.32
CA ASP A 23 2.67 -9.60 2.02
C ASP A 23 1.81 -10.87 2.01
N ASN A 24 1.63 -11.54 3.16
CA ASN A 24 0.77 -12.73 3.27
C ASN A 24 -0.71 -12.40 3.57
N ASP A 25 -1.09 -11.11 3.60
CA ASP A 25 -2.48 -10.72 3.77
C ASP A 25 -3.29 -11.08 2.49
N PRO A 26 -4.46 -11.76 2.61
CA PRO A 26 -5.25 -12.15 1.45
C PRO A 26 -5.64 -10.99 0.53
N LEU A 27 -5.91 -9.81 1.10
CA LEU A 27 -6.21 -8.61 0.32
C LEU A 27 -5.00 -8.14 -0.48
N VAL A 28 -3.81 -8.18 0.12
CA VAL A 28 -2.56 -7.78 -0.54
C VAL A 28 -2.23 -8.74 -1.67
N GLN A 29 -2.33 -10.05 -1.43
CA GLN A 29 -2.14 -11.09 -2.45
C GLN A 29 -3.12 -10.96 -3.61
N ALA A 30 -4.42 -10.78 -3.32
CA ALA A 30 -5.43 -10.56 -4.34
C ALA A 30 -5.17 -9.29 -5.15
N THR A 31 -4.60 -8.26 -4.52
CA THR A 31 -4.20 -7.02 -5.19
C THR A 31 -2.99 -7.22 -6.09
N TYR A 32 -2.04 -8.08 -5.74
CA TYR A 32 -0.83 -8.33 -6.54
C TYR A 32 -1.06 -9.22 -7.76
N ALA A 33 -2.17 -9.96 -7.80
CA ALA A 33 -2.53 -10.76 -8.95
C ALA A 33 -2.52 -9.96 -10.26
N THR A 34 -2.02 -10.56 -11.35
CA THR A 34 -1.87 -9.88 -12.65
C THR A 34 -3.20 -9.32 -13.17
N ASN A 35 -4.30 -10.04 -12.94
CA ASN A 35 -5.64 -9.67 -13.37
C ASN A 35 -6.54 -9.29 -12.18
N ALA A 36 -5.97 -8.62 -11.18
CA ALA A 36 -6.73 -8.17 -10.01
C ALA A 36 -7.89 -7.25 -10.45
N THR A 37 -9.11 -7.60 -10.04
CA THR A 37 -10.31 -6.81 -10.26
C THR A 37 -10.86 -6.27 -8.96
N LYS A 38 -11.71 -5.24 -9.03
CA LYS A 38 -12.41 -4.73 -7.85
C LYS A 38 -13.18 -5.82 -7.12
N SER A 39 -13.83 -6.72 -7.86
CA SER A 39 -14.56 -7.85 -7.29
C SER A 39 -13.64 -8.84 -6.57
N SER A 40 -12.50 -9.21 -7.16
CA SER A 40 -11.57 -10.15 -6.51
C SER A 40 -10.92 -9.56 -5.26
N VAL A 41 -10.60 -8.25 -5.28
CA VAL A 41 -10.02 -7.54 -4.14
C VAL A 41 -11.03 -7.45 -3.00
N ILE A 42 -12.29 -7.08 -3.29
CA ILE A 42 -13.36 -7.04 -2.28
C ILE A 42 -13.69 -8.45 -1.76
N ALA A 43 -13.66 -9.47 -2.61
CA ALA A 43 -13.87 -10.85 -2.18
C ALA A 43 -12.80 -11.32 -1.17
N ALA A 44 -11.55 -10.87 -1.34
CA ALA A 44 -10.45 -11.22 -0.45
C ALA A 44 -10.38 -10.35 0.83
N GLY A 45 -10.58 -9.03 0.69
CA GLY A 45 -10.45 -8.07 1.80
C GLY A 45 -11.74 -7.71 2.53
N GLY A 46 -12.90 -8.16 2.02
CA GLY A 46 -14.20 -7.78 2.55
C GLY A 46 -14.58 -6.33 2.24
N LYS A 47 -15.45 -5.76 3.10
CA LYS A 47 -15.95 -4.40 2.94
C LYS A 47 -14.80 -3.37 3.07
N PRO A 48 -14.59 -2.48 2.09
CA PRO A 48 -13.59 -1.42 2.21
C PRO A 48 -13.98 -0.39 3.28
N ASP A 49 -12.97 0.26 3.86
CA ASP A 49 -13.15 1.33 4.85
C ASP A 49 -13.83 2.56 4.22
N SER A 50 -13.49 2.86 2.98
CA SER A 50 -14.11 3.90 2.17
C SER A 50 -13.83 3.70 0.69
N GLU A 51 -14.59 4.40 -0.15
CA GLU A 51 -14.42 4.43 -1.60
C GLU A 51 -14.55 5.87 -2.10
N MET A 52 -13.78 6.23 -3.12
CA MET A 52 -13.89 7.52 -3.81
C MET A 52 -13.74 7.36 -5.33
N ASN A 53 -14.41 8.23 -6.08
CA ASN A 53 -14.21 8.36 -7.52
C ASN A 53 -12.85 9.01 -7.80
N VAL A 54 -12.17 8.53 -8.83
CA VAL A 54 -10.87 9.04 -9.32
C VAL A 54 -11.00 9.38 -10.80
N PRO A 55 -11.41 10.62 -11.14
CA PRO A 55 -11.59 11.05 -12.52
C PRO A 55 -10.34 10.91 -13.38
N GLU A 56 -9.15 11.02 -12.78
CA GLU A 56 -7.86 10.94 -13.47
C GLU A 56 -7.64 9.58 -14.17
N ILE A 57 -8.29 8.52 -13.68
CA ILE A 57 -8.26 7.16 -14.28
C ILE A 57 -9.64 6.67 -14.72
N ASN A 58 -10.64 7.57 -14.83
CA ASN A 58 -12.05 7.25 -15.07
C ASN A 58 -12.57 6.12 -14.16
N GLY A 59 -12.16 6.12 -12.90
CA GLY A 59 -12.25 4.92 -12.06
C GLY A 59 -12.61 5.19 -10.61
N THR A 60 -12.35 4.19 -9.77
CA THR A 60 -12.62 4.24 -8.32
C THR A 60 -11.40 3.81 -7.54
N CYS A 61 -11.24 4.35 -6.33
CA CYS A 61 -10.23 3.94 -5.38
C CYS A 61 -10.88 3.54 -4.07
N ILE A 62 -10.49 2.38 -3.54
CA ILE A 62 -10.96 1.86 -2.25
C ILE A 62 -9.82 1.85 -1.23
N ASN A 63 -10.17 2.14 0.02
CA ASN A 63 -9.27 2.10 1.16
C ASN A 63 -9.52 0.86 2.02
N TYR A 64 -8.44 0.32 2.56
CA TYR A 64 -8.42 -0.69 3.60
C TYR A 64 -7.41 -0.33 4.68
N THR A 65 -7.62 -0.90 5.87
CA THR A 65 -6.67 -0.88 6.97
C THR A 65 -6.20 -2.30 7.19
N LEU A 66 -4.97 -2.60 6.74
CA LEU A 66 -4.34 -3.89 6.99
C LEU A 66 -4.03 -4.01 8.47
N LYS A 67 -4.19 -5.21 9.03
CA LYS A 67 -3.96 -5.48 10.45
C LYS A 67 -3.10 -6.74 10.60
N LYS A 68 -1.96 -6.60 11.27
CA LYS A 68 -1.09 -7.73 11.60
C LYS A 68 -0.50 -7.51 12.99
N ASP A 69 -0.83 -8.38 13.91
CA ASP A 69 -0.53 -8.24 15.35
C ASP A 69 -1.07 -6.90 15.89
N ALA A 70 -0.21 -6.06 16.48
CA ALA A 70 -0.58 -4.74 16.99
C ALA A 70 -0.40 -3.61 15.95
N GLU A 71 0.02 -3.93 14.72
CA GLU A 71 0.30 -2.94 13.68
C GLU A 71 -0.87 -2.80 12.71
N THR A 72 -1.12 -1.55 12.33
CA THR A 72 -2.06 -1.19 11.28
C THR A 72 -1.37 -0.43 10.16
N MET A 73 -1.81 -0.63 8.92
CA MET A 73 -1.25 0.03 7.75
C MET A 73 -2.36 0.41 6.78
N PRO A 74 -2.45 1.69 6.36
CA PRO A 74 -3.39 2.07 5.31
C PRO A 74 -2.96 1.42 3.99
N PHE A 75 -3.93 0.95 3.22
CA PHE A 75 -3.70 0.32 1.92
C PHE A 75 -4.80 0.74 0.95
N TYR A 76 -4.42 1.30 -0.19
CA TYR A 76 -5.35 1.68 -1.23
C TYR A 76 -5.23 0.76 -2.44
N VAL A 77 -6.33 0.59 -3.15
CA VAL A 77 -6.37 -0.05 -4.46
C VAL A 77 -7.26 0.79 -5.38
N ALA A 78 -6.71 1.18 -6.52
CA ALA A 78 -7.41 1.97 -7.53
C ALA A 78 -7.68 1.14 -8.79
N PHE A 79 -8.89 1.24 -9.31
CA PHE A 79 -9.39 0.51 -10.46
C PHE A 79 -9.85 1.48 -11.56
N ASP A 80 -9.69 1.09 -12.82
CA ASP A 80 -10.27 1.81 -13.96
C ASP A 80 -11.79 1.60 -14.08
N GLU A 81 -12.39 2.18 -15.13
CA GLU A 81 -13.83 2.06 -15.43
C GLU A 81 -14.32 0.61 -15.60
N ASN A 82 -13.43 -0.29 -16.03
CA ASN A 82 -13.73 -1.70 -16.24
C ASN A 82 -13.53 -2.52 -14.95
N GLY A 83 -13.11 -1.88 -13.86
CA GLY A 83 -12.83 -2.52 -12.58
C GLY A 83 -11.49 -3.24 -12.53
N ASN A 84 -10.56 -2.99 -13.47
CA ASN A 84 -9.21 -3.57 -13.45
C ASN A 84 -8.28 -2.71 -12.59
N ARG A 85 -7.45 -3.35 -11.77
CA ARG A 85 -6.51 -2.66 -10.87
C ARG A 85 -5.44 -1.89 -11.65
N LYS A 86 -5.40 -0.56 -11.45
CA LYS A 86 -4.41 0.36 -12.04
C LYS A 86 -3.27 0.69 -11.09
N HIS A 87 -3.59 1.10 -9.85
CA HIS A 87 -2.59 1.49 -8.85
C HIS A 87 -2.94 0.89 -7.49
N TYR A 88 -1.94 0.77 -6.62
CA TYR A 88 -2.11 0.33 -5.25
C TYR A 88 -0.92 0.81 -4.40
N GLY A 89 -1.05 0.75 -3.07
CA GLY A 89 0.06 1.06 -2.19
C GLY A 89 -0.33 1.26 -0.74
N TYR A 90 0.68 1.37 0.11
CA TYR A 90 0.56 1.43 1.57
C TYR A 90 0.31 2.86 2.09
N ILE A 91 -0.72 3.51 1.54
CA ILE A 91 -1.23 4.85 1.89
C ILE A 91 -2.74 4.87 1.62
N SER A 92 -3.44 5.97 1.95
CA SER A 92 -4.85 6.12 1.56
C SER A 92 -5.05 6.62 0.13
N CYS A 93 -6.22 6.41 -0.44
CA CYS A 93 -6.66 6.97 -1.73
C CYS A 93 -6.46 8.49 -1.80
N GLN A 94 -6.78 9.20 -0.73
CA GLN A 94 -6.64 10.65 -0.64
C GLN A 94 -5.16 11.06 -0.69
N GLN A 95 -4.28 10.32 0.00
CA GLN A 95 -2.84 10.55 -0.03
C GLN A 95 -2.25 10.21 -1.41
N ALA A 96 -2.70 9.12 -2.05
CA ALA A 96 -2.28 8.74 -3.40
C ALA A 96 -2.65 9.84 -4.42
N ARG A 97 -3.88 10.38 -4.33
CA ARG A 97 -4.31 11.51 -5.15
C ARG A 97 -3.48 12.77 -4.91
N ALA A 98 -3.27 13.14 -3.65
CA ALA A 98 -2.49 14.32 -3.29
C ALA A 98 -1.02 14.22 -3.75
N LYS A 99 -0.47 13.00 -3.84
CA LYS A 99 0.86 12.71 -4.39
C LYS A 99 0.89 12.62 -5.91
N GLY A 100 -0.25 12.81 -6.59
CA GLY A 100 -0.34 12.73 -8.05
C GLY A 100 -0.16 11.32 -8.61
N VAL A 101 -0.42 10.26 -7.83
CA VAL A 101 -0.23 8.87 -8.28
C VAL A 101 -1.15 8.52 -9.45
N PHE A 102 -2.37 9.04 -9.45
CA PHE A 102 -3.40 8.73 -10.46
C PHE A 102 -3.24 9.51 -11.76
N SER A 103 -2.27 10.41 -11.84
CA SER A 103 -2.00 11.24 -13.02
C SER A 103 -0.72 10.83 -13.74
N GLN A 104 -0.08 9.74 -13.29
CA GLN A 104 1.16 9.18 -13.82
C GLN A 104 0.90 8.07 -14.84
#